data_AF-A0A0P7IDH1-F1
#
_entry.id   AF-A0A0P7IDH1-F1
#
_cell.length_a   1.000
_cell.length_b   1.000
_cell.length_c   1.000
_cell.angle_alpha   90.00
_cell.angle_beta   90.00
_cell.angle_gamma   90.00
#
_symmetry.space_group_name_H-M   'P 1'
#
loop_
_entity.id
_entity.type
_entity.pdbx_description
1 polymer ?
#
loop_
_entity_poly.entity_id
_entity_poly.type
_entity_poly.pdbx_seq_one_letter_code
_entity_poly.pdbx_strand_id
1 'polypeptide(L)'
;FDELSIPDHSTLCRYRNWLASDNTLAELLDLINRQLTEKGLKVEKAHAAIVDATIIQTAGGKQRQAIEVDAEGRVSSQTTPSKDSDARWVKKDGLYRLGYKQHTRTDAEGYIEKLHITAANAHECKHLFPLLEGLAKGTTVYADKGYDSLENRQHLEERELRDGIMRKSHRNRPLTEAHTHRNQHLSKTRYVVEQSFGTLHRKFRYARAAYFGLSKVAAQSHLKAMCLNLLKAANKLRAPVVA
;
A
#
# COMPACT_ATOMS: atom_id res chain seq x y z
N PHE A 1 35.25 -22.05 -1.15
CA PHE A 1 34.30 -21.16 -1.83
C PHE A 1 35.14 -20.12 -2.52
N ASP A 2 35.36 -20.27 -3.83
CA ASP A 2 36.02 -19.23 -4.62
C ASP A 2 35.24 -17.92 -4.46
N GLU A 3 35.95 -16.79 -4.49
CA GLU A 3 35.43 -15.43 -4.64
C GLU A 3 34.72 -15.27 -6.01
N LEU A 4 33.69 -16.09 -6.25
CA LEU A 4 32.80 -16.03 -7.39
C LEU A 4 32.09 -14.68 -7.38
N SER A 5 32.70 -13.72 -8.08
CA SER A 5 32.14 -12.50 -8.65
C SER A 5 30.90 -11.96 -7.94
N ILE A 6 31.06 -11.47 -6.70
CA ILE A 6 29.99 -10.71 -6.06
C ILE A 6 29.72 -9.50 -6.96
N PRO A 7 28.51 -9.35 -7.52
CA PRO A 7 28.22 -8.25 -8.42
C PRO A 7 28.50 -6.92 -7.71
N ASP A 8 29.26 -6.05 -8.38
CA ASP A 8 29.56 -4.73 -7.85
C ASP A 8 28.28 -3.88 -7.70
N HIS A 9 28.39 -2.77 -6.97
CA HIS A 9 27.26 -1.87 -6.75
C HIS A 9 26.63 -1.37 -8.07
N SER A 10 27.45 -1.17 -9.11
CA SER A 10 26.96 -0.73 -10.41
C SER A 10 26.07 -1.78 -11.07
N THR A 11 26.43 -3.06 -10.98
CA THR A 11 25.66 -4.19 -11.52
C THR A 11 24.34 -4.36 -10.79
N LEU A 12 24.35 -4.33 -9.45
CA LEU A 12 23.11 -4.41 -8.66
C LEU A 12 22.17 -3.23 -8.95
N CYS A 13 22.72 -2.03 -9.15
CA CYS A 13 21.95 -0.84 -9.49
C CYS A 13 21.29 -0.97 -10.87
N ARG A 14 22.04 -1.42 -11.89
CA ARG A 14 21.51 -1.68 -13.24
C ARG A 14 20.42 -2.73 -13.21
N TYR A 15 20.65 -3.85 -12.53
CA TYR A 15 19.68 -4.93 -12.42
C TYR A 15 18.38 -4.46 -11.74
N ARG A 16 18.47 -3.70 -10.65
CA ARG A 16 17.29 -3.12 -10.00
C ARG A 16 16.53 -2.18 -10.93
N ASN A 17 17.24 -1.31 -11.66
CA ASN A 17 16.58 -0.38 -12.59
C ASN A 17 15.89 -1.14 -13.73
N TRP A 18 16.50 -2.22 -14.23
CA TRP A 18 15.88 -3.11 -15.20
C TRP A 18 14.60 -3.74 -14.65
N LEU A 19 14.62 -4.29 -13.43
CA LEU A 19 13.43 -4.81 -12.75
C LEU A 19 12.33 -3.75 -12.52
N ALA A 20 12.69 -2.47 -12.48
CA ALA A 20 11.76 -1.36 -12.26
C ALA A 20 11.13 -0.80 -13.55
N SER A 21 11.62 -1.26 -14.71
CA SER A 21 11.22 -0.73 -16.02
C SER A 21 9.89 -1.29 -16.49
N ASP A 22 9.52 -2.50 -16.03
CA ASP A 22 8.34 -3.26 -16.43
C ASP A 22 7.52 -3.75 -15.21
N ASN A 23 6.47 -4.53 -15.48
CA ASN A 23 5.59 -5.12 -14.46
C ASN A 23 6.20 -6.34 -13.73
N THR A 24 7.47 -6.68 -14.01
CA THR A 24 8.18 -7.87 -13.52
C THR A 24 8.11 -8.06 -12.00
N LEU A 25 8.23 -6.98 -11.22
CA LEU A 25 8.17 -7.07 -9.76
C LEU A 25 6.76 -7.33 -9.23
N ALA A 26 5.71 -6.92 -9.94
CA ALA A 26 4.35 -7.29 -9.57
C ALA A 26 4.08 -8.77 -9.87
N GLU A 27 4.55 -9.27 -11.01
CA GLU A 27 4.45 -10.68 -11.38
C GLU A 27 5.23 -11.58 -10.41
N LEU A 28 6.43 -11.18 -10.02
CA LEU A 28 7.22 -11.91 -9.03
C LEU A 28 6.52 -11.97 -7.66
N LEU A 29 5.82 -10.90 -7.27
CA LEU A 29 5.04 -10.90 -6.03
C LEU A 29 3.87 -11.89 -6.13
N ASP A 30 3.19 -11.96 -7.27
CA ASP A 30 2.09 -12.92 -7.48
C ASP A 30 2.61 -14.37 -7.51
N LEU A 31 3.77 -14.62 -8.14
CA LEU A 31 4.45 -15.92 -8.12
C LEU A 31 4.82 -16.36 -6.70
N ILE A 32 5.36 -15.45 -5.87
CA ILE A 32 5.65 -15.75 -4.46
C ILE A 32 4.37 -16.09 -3.72
N ASN A 33 3.30 -15.29 -3.88
CA ASN A 33 2.02 -15.56 -3.23
C ASN A 33 1.44 -16.92 -3.65
N ARG A 34 1.54 -17.27 -4.94
CA ARG A 34 1.10 -18.58 -5.44
C ARG A 34 1.87 -19.73 -4.78
N GLN A 35 3.20 -19.65 -4.74
CA GLN A 35 4.04 -20.66 -4.08
C GLN A 35 3.75 -20.77 -2.57
N LEU A 36 3.45 -19.66 -1.90
CA LEU A 36 3.07 -19.67 -0.49
C LEU A 36 1.72 -20.37 -0.28
N THR A 37 0.76 -20.19 -1.18
CA THR A 37 -0.52 -20.91 -1.14
C THR A 37 -0.34 -22.40 -1.45
N GLU A 38 0.41 -22.75 -2.48
CA GLU A 38 0.74 -24.15 -2.83
C GLU A 38 1.40 -24.91 -1.67
N LYS A 39 2.21 -24.20 -0.85
CA LYS A 39 2.87 -24.75 0.34
C LYS A 39 2.00 -24.70 1.61
N GLY A 40 0.74 -24.24 1.53
CA GLY A 40 -0.16 -24.13 2.68
C GLY A 40 0.22 -23.03 3.69
N LEU A 41 1.11 -22.09 3.33
CA LEU A 41 1.59 -21.02 4.22
C LEU A 41 0.69 -19.78 4.18
N LYS A 42 -0.08 -19.62 3.11
CA LYS A 42 -1.04 -18.54 2.88
C LYS A 42 -2.40 -19.13 2.53
N VAL A 43 -3.47 -18.65 3.16
CA VAL A 43 -4.84 -19.05 2.82
C VAL A 43 -5.19 -18.66 1.39
N GLU A 44 -5.94 -19.53 0.70
CA GLU A 44 -6.42 -19.27 -0.65
C GLU A 44 -7.34 -18.04 -0.69
N LYS A 45 -7.32 -17.30 -1.80
CA LYS A 45 -7.81 -15.90 -1.98
C LYS A 45 -9.31 -15.66 -1.69
N ALA A 46 -10.05 -16.60 -1.12
CA ALA A 46 -11.49 -16.72 -1.35
C ALA A 46 -12.42 -15.82 -0.54
N HIS A 47 -11.99 -15.14 0.54
CA HIS A 47 -12.99 -14.57 1.48
C HIS A 47 -12.84 -13.08 1.84
N ALA A 48 -11.63 -12.51 1.82
CA ALA A 48 -11.46 -11.11 2.17
C ALA A 48 -10.24 -10.48 1.49
N ALA A 49 -10.45 -9.30 0.91
CA ALA A 49 -9.42 -8.41 0.43
C ALA A 49 -9.44 -7.14 1.27
N ILE A 50 -8.34 -6.83 1.96
CA ILE A 50 -8.23 -5.67 2.83
C ILE A 50 -7.39 -4.62 2.11
N VAL A 51 -7.97 -3.44 1.90
CA VAL A 51 -7.35 -2.32 1.20
C VAL A 51 -7.11 -1.16 2.17
N ASP A 52 -5.89 -0.63 2.15
CA ASP A 52 -5.52 0.58 2.88
C ASP A 52 -4.37 1.33 2.20
N ALA A 53 -4.11 2.56 2.62
CA ALA A 53 -3.04 3.39 2.10
C ALA A 53 -2.11 3.91 3.20
N THR A 54 -0.80 3.85 2.94
CA THR A 54 0.21 4.46 3.81
C THR A 54 1.01 5.52 3.06
N ILE A 55 1.51 6.51 3.80
CA ILE A 55 2.39 7.56 3.24
C ILE A 55 3.85 7.11 3.41
N ILE A 56 4.59 7.18 2.32
CA ILE A 56 6.04 6.94 2.29
C ILE A 56 6.70 8.30 2.03
N GLN A 57 7.49 8.77 2.99
CA GLN A 57 8.21 10.03 2.82
C GLN A 57 9.26 9.89 1.71
N THR A 58 9.43 10.91 0.85
CA THR A 58 10.49 10.87 -0.18
C THR A 58 11.88 10.70 0.44
N ALA A 59 12.83 10.17 -0.34
CA ALA A 59 14.25 10.22 -0.01
C ALA A 59 14.79 11.67 0.05
N GLY A 60 14.02 12.67 -0.41
CA GLY A 60 14.39 14.07 -0.44
C GLY A 60 14.60 14.63 0.96
N GLY A 61 15.55 15.56 1.12
CA GLY A 61 15.86 16.17 2.40
C GLY A 61 14.64 16.81 3.07
N LYS A 62 14.66 16.98 4.39
CA LYS A 62 13.66 17.80 5.08
C LYS A 62 13.80 19.22 4.54
N GLN A 63 12.72 19.81 4.03
CA GLN A 63 12.73 21.22 3.64
C GLN A 63 13.03 22.05 4.90
N ARG A 64 13.90 23.05 4.78
CA ARG A 64 14.31 23.94 5.88
C ARG A 64 13.34 25.11 6.10
N GLN A 65 12.34 25.26 5.23
CA GLN A 65 11.36 26.35 5.27
C GLN A 65 9.96 25.83 5.61
N ALA A 66 9.18 26.70 6.24
CA ALA A 66 7.77 26.45 6.55
C ALA A 66 6.97 26.29 5.24
N ILE A 67 6.00 25.37 5.26
CA ILE A 67 5.12 25.11 4.13
C ILE A 67 3.94 26.06 4.26
N GLU A 68 3.88 27.05 3.38
CA GLU A 68 2.71 27.92 3.26
C GLU A 68 1.56 27.16 2.64
N VAL A 69 0.36 27.34 3.20
CA VAL A 69 -0.87 26.75 2.67
C VAL A 69 -1.95 27.80 2.48
N ASP A 70 -2.78 27.62 1.46
CA ASP A 70 -4.02 28.38 1.30
C ASP A 70 -5.08 27.92 2.33
N ALA A 71 -6.22 28.62 2.34
CA ALA A 71 -7.33 28.36 3.27
C ALA A 71 -7.92 26.94 3.08
N GLU A 72 -7.71 26.34 1.91
CA GLU A 72 -8.11 25.00 1.52
C GLU A 72 -7.07 23.93 1.88
N GLY A 73 -5.92 24.34 2.45
CA GLY A 73 -4.84 23.46 2.89
C GLY A 73 -3.95 22.94 1.75
N ARG A 74 -4.03 23.52 0.55
CA ARG A 74 -3.09 23.25 -0.54
C ARG A 74 -1.82 24.03 -0.32
N VAL A 75 -0.69 23.40 -0.63
CA VAL A 75 0.62 24.03 -0.52
C VAL A 75 0.73 25.15 -1.54
N SER A 76 1.06 26.36 -1.05
CA SER A 76 1.34 27.55 -1.84
C SER A 76 2.52 27.33 -2.80
N SER A 77 2.47 28.01 -3.93
CA SER A 77 3.51 28.01 -4.97
C SER A 77 4.89 28.48 -4.50
N GLN A 78 4.99 29.11 -3.32
CA GLN A 78 6.26 29.65 -2.79
C GLN A 78 7.18 28.62 -2.11
N THR A 79 6.82 27.33 -2.10
CA THR A 79 7.73 26.29 -1.60
C THR A 79 8.82 25.95 -2.62
N THR A 80 10.08 25.86 -2.19
CA THR A 80 11.18 25.44 -3.06
C THR A 80 10.86 24.08 -3.71
N PRO A 81 10.98 23.94 -5.05
CA PRO A 81 10.75 22.67 -5.72
C PRO A 81 11.62 21.55 -5.15
N SER A 82 11.01 20.39 -4.95
CA SER A 82 11.72 19.18 -4.53
C SER A 82 12.67 18.69 -5.63
N LYS A 83 13.83 18.14 -5.26
CA LYS A 83 14.69 17.39 -6.19
C LYS A 83 14.02 16.12 -6.71
N ASP A 84 13.03 15.62 -5.99
CA ASP A 84 12.19 14.51 -6.39
C ASP A 84 10.94 15.05 -7.11
N SER A 85 10.93 14.95 -8.44
CA SER A 85 9.91 15.54 -9.33
C SER A 85 8.53 14.90 -9.19
N ASP A 86 8.45 13.69 -8.65
CA ASP A 86 7.21 12.92 -8.60
C ASP A 86 6.56 12.95 -7.20
N ALA A 87 7.34 13.31 -6.18
CA ALA A 87 6.83 13.47 -4.82
C ALA A 87 5.91 14.69 -4.72
N ARG A 88 4.82 14.57 -3.97
CA ARG A 88 3.88 15.68 -3.68
C ARG A 88 3.63 15.82 -2.20
N TRP A 89 3.21 17.01 -1.78
CA TRP A 89 2.90 17.32 -0.39
C TRP A 89 1.51 16.84 -0.01
N VAL A 90 1.38 16.29 1.19
CA VAL A 90 0.10 15.99 1.83
C VAL A 90 0.12 16.43 3.29
N LYS A 91 -1.01 16.93 3.78
CA LYS A 91 -1.21 17.16 5.22
C LYS A 91 -1.85 15.91 5.83
N LYS A 92 -1.17 15.25 6.75
CA LYS A 92 -1.67 14.08 7.48
C LYS A 92 -1.34 14.24 8.97
N ASP A 93 -2.34 14.10 9.83
CA ASP A 93 -2.22 14.24 11.28
C ASP A 93 -1.64 15.60 11.71
N GLY A 94 -2.07 16.68 11.04
CA GLY A 94 -1.57 18.04 11.27
C GLY A 94 -0.16 18.32 10.72
N LEU A 95 0.54 17.28 10.24
CA LEU A 95 1.90 17.38 9.72
C LEU A 95 1.92 17.33 8.20
N TYR A 96 2.74 18.17 7.59
CA TYR A 96 3.00 18.10 6.15
C TYR A 96 4.09 17.09 5.85
N ARG A 97 3.84 16.23 4.87
CA ARG A 97 4.76 15.21 4.40
C ARG A 97 4.87 15.27 2.90
N LEU A 98 6.10 15.34 2.41
CA LEU A 98 6.42 15.21 1.00
C LEU A 98 6.72 13.73 0.70
N GLY A 99 6.08 13.18 -0.31
CA GLY A 99 6.42 11.83 -0.74
C GLY A 99 5.34 11.19 -1.60
N TYR A 100 5.10 9.92 -1.28
CA TYR A 100 4.29 9.00 -2.03
C TYR A 100 3.20 8.40 -1.15
N LYS A 101 2.20 7.80 -1.81
CA LYS A 101 1.16 7.01 -1.17
C LYS A 101 1.22 5.61 -1.75
N GLN A 102 1.32 4.62 -0.88
CA GLN A 102 1.21 3.21 -1.25
C GLN A 102 -0.18 2.72 -0.90
N HIS A 103 -0.98 2.44 -1.92
CA HIS A 103 -2.23 1.71 -1.81
C HIS A 103 -1.89 0.21 -1.82
N THR A 104 -2.36 -0.53 -0.82
CA THR A 104 -2.01 -1.93 -0.62
C THR A 104 -3.28 -2.76 -0.46
N ARG A 105 -3.32 -3.90 -1.16
CA ARG A 105 -4.25 -4.98 -0.89
C ARG A 105 -3.54 -6.12 -0.17
N THR A 106 -4.11 -6.55 0.96
CA THR A 106 -3.72 -7.80 1.64
C THR A 106 -4.87 -8.79 1.66
N ASP A 107 -4.55 -10.04 1.93
CA ASP A 107 -5.55 -11.02 2.38
C ASP A 107 -5.90 -10.82 3.87
N ALA A 108 -6.74 -11.72 4.40
CA ALA A 108 -7.18 -11.74 5.80
C ALA A 108 -6.05 -12.04 6.81
N GLU A 109 -4.95 -12.66 6.38
CA GLU A 109 -3.79 -12.95 7.23
C GLU A 109 -2.73 -11.83 7.17
N GLY A 110 -2.87 -10.89 6.23
CA GLY A 110 -1.96 -9.76 6.04
C GLY A 110 -0.80 -10.07 5.12
N TYR A 111 -0.92 -11.06 4.23
CA TYR A 111 0.00 -11.17 3.09
C TYR A 111 -0.35 -10.11 2.06
N ILE A 112 0.64 -9.37 1.60
CA ILE A 112 0.47 -8.34 0.57
C ILE A 112 0.32 -9.02 -0.79
N GLU A 113 -0.80 -8.79 -1.44
CA GLU A 113 -1.10 -9.38 -2.75
C GLU A 113 -0.90 -8.39 -3.90
N LYS A 114 -1.23 -7.12 -3.67
CA LYS A 114 -1.16 -6.10 -4.73
C LYS A 114 -0.83 -4.73 -4.17
N LEU A 115 -0.11 -3.95 -4.95
CA LEU A 115 0.35 -2.61 -4.63
C LEU A 115 0.03 -1.66 -5.77
N HIS A 116 -0.26 -0.40 -5.43
CA HIS A 116 -0.35 0.70 -6.39
C HIS A 116 0.25 1.95 -5.74
N ILE A 117 1.23 2.57 -6.40
CA ILE A 117 1.97 3.71 -5.84
C ILE A 117 1.60 4.98 -6.59
N THR A 118 1.31 6.03 -5.82
CA THR A 118 0.95 7.35 -6.33
C THR A 118 1.71 8.43 -5.56
N ALA A 119 1.61 9.68 -6.02
CA ALA A 119 2.10 10.81 -5.23
C ALA A 119 1.27 10.98 -3.95
N ALA A 120 1.85 11.53 -2.88
CA ALA A 120 1.19 11.53 -1.56
C ALA A 120 -0.17 12.28 -1.51
N ASN A 121 -0.37 13.26 -2.39
CA ASN A 121 -1.62 14.04 -2.48
C ASN A 121 -2.74 13.34 -3.24
N ALA A 122 -2.47 12.21 -3.90
CA ALA A 122 -3.45 11.50 -4.69
C ALA A 122 -4.60 10.99 -3.82
N HIS A 123 -5.85 11.27 -4.22
CA HIS A 123 -7.02 10.88 -3.45
C HIS A 123 -7.26 9.37 -3.56
N GLU A 124 -7.42 8.69 -2.41
CA GLU A 124 -7.60 7.25 -2.30
C GLU A 124 -8.76 6.74 -3.15
N CYS A 125 -9.87 7.49 -3.20
CA CYS A 125 -11.06 7.13 -3.95
C CYS A 125 -10.84 6.90 -5.45
N LYS A 126 -9.75 7.40 -6.04
CA LYS A 126 -9.41 7.21 -7.46
C LYS A 126 -8.47 6.04 -7.73
N HIS A 127 -8.08 5.31 -6.69
CA HIS A 127 -7.00 4.33 -6.76
C HIS A 127 -7.37 2.96 -6.19
N LEU A 128 -8.67 2.68 -6.02
CA LEU A 128 -9.13 1.34 -5.67
C LEU A 128 -9.04 0.37 -6.85
N PHE A 129 -9.44 0.81 -8.05
CA PHE A 129 -9.61 -0.07 -9.22
C PHE A 129 -8.39 -0.95 -9.54
N PRO A 130 -7.13 -0.44 -9.56
CA PRO A 130 -5.96 -1.28 -9.81
C PRO A 130 -5.80 -2.44 -8.80
N LEU A 131 -6.30 -2.26 -7.57
CA LEU A 131 -6.22 -3.26 -6.51
C LEU A 131 -7.31 -4.34 -6.62
N LEU A 132 -8.35 -4.16 -7.44
CA LEU A 132 -9.45 -5.14 -7.57
C LEU A 132 -9.13 -6.29 -8.52
N GLU A 133 -8.14 -6.12 -9.40
CA GLU A 133 -7.77 -7.14 -10.38
C GLU A 133 -7.23 -8.41 -9.72
N GLY A 134 -7.68 -9.56 -10.24
CA GLY A 134 -7.31 -10.90 -9.75
C GLY A 134 -8.07 -11.35 -8.50
N LEU A 135 -9.10 -10.62 -8.06
CA LEU A 135 -10.01 -11.07 -7.00
C LEU A 135 -11.08 -12.01 -7.56
N ALA A 136 -11.41 -13.06 -6.79
CA ALA A 136 -12.50 -13.96 -7.12
C ALA A 136 -13.86 -13.29 -6.86
N LYS A 137 -14.86 -13.65 -7.66
CA LYS A 137 -16.25 -13.21 -7.46
C LYS A 137 -16.72 -13.55 -6.04
N GLY A 138 -17.50 -12.67 -5.44
CA GLY A 138 -18.00 -12.80 -4.07
C GLY A 138 -16.99 -12.42 -2.97
N THR A 139 -15.73 -12.11 -3.31
CA THR A 139 -14.74 -11.61 -2.32
C THR A 139 -15.23 -10.30 -1.70
N THR A 140 -15.11 -10.17 -0.38
CA THR A 140 -15.44 -8.91 0.30
C THR A 140 -14.23 -7.97 0.31
N VAL A 141 -14.41 -6.75 -0.19
CA VAL A 141 -13.36 -5.72 -0.23
C VAL A 141 -13.54 -4.76 0.94
N TYR A 142 -12.67 -4.88 1.95
CA TYR A 142 -12.66 -4.04 3.14
C TYR A 142 -11.74 -2.83 2.94
N ALA A 143 -12.30 -1.61 2.93
CA ALA A 143 -11.51 -0.40 2.69
C ALA A 143 -11.93 0.76 3.61
N ASP A 144 -11.05 1.77 3.78
CA ASP A 144 -11.37 2.96 4.58
C ASP A 144 -12.42 3.86 3.92
N LYS A 145 -12.85 4.87 4.68
CA LYS A 145 -13.74 5.94 4.20
C LYS A 145 -13.10 6.83 3.12
N GLY A 146 -11.78 6.79 2.96
CA GLY A 146 -11.06 7.48 1.88
C GLY A 146 -11.34 6.86 0.51
N TYR A 147 -11.65 5.56 0.46
CA TYR A 147 -12.09 4.86 -0.74
C TYR A 147 -13.61 4.96 -1.02
N ASP A 148 -14.40 5.59 -0.14
CA ASP A 148 -15.86 5.71 -0.35
C ASP A 148 -16.17 6.66 -1.52
N SER A 149 -16.65 6.11 -2.62
CA SER A 149 -17.15 6.83 -3.80
C SER A 149 -18.19 6.00 -4.54
N LEU A 150 -19.04 6.66 -5.34
CA LEU A 150 -20.00 5.97 -6.20
C LEU A 150 -19.28 5.09 -7.24
N GLU A 151 -18.25 5.64 -7.87
CA GLU A 151 -17.41 4.97 -8.87
C GLU A 151 -16.78 3.68 -8.32
N ASN A 152 -16.21 3.70 -7.11
CA ASN A 152 -15.65 2.50 -6.50
C ASN A 152 -16.70 1.43 -6.22
N ARG A 153 -17.92 1.83 -5.83
CA ARG A 153 -19.02 0.91 -5.59
C ARG A 153 -19.52 0.27 -6.88
N GLN A 154 -19.57 1.04 -7.96
CA GLN A 154 -19.86 0.52 -9.31
C GLN A 154 -18.81 -0.50 -9.73
N HIS A 155 -17.52 -0.22 -9.53
CA HIS A 155 -16.45 -1.18 -9.84
C HIS A 155 -16.52 -2.47 -9.01
N LEU A 156 -17.01 -2.42 -7.77
CA LEU A 156 -17.25 -3.62 -6.97
C LEU A 156 -18.42 -4.43 -7.54
N GLU A 157 -19.53 -3.76 -7.88
CA GLU A 157 -20.72 -4.38 -8.45
C GLU A 157 -20.45 -5.04 -9.80
N GLU A 158 -19.80 -4.34 -10.73
CA GLU A 158 -19.39 -4.83 -12.06
C GLU A 158 -18.52 -6.09 -11.99
N ARG A 159 -17.76 -6.25 -10.91
CA ARG A 159 -16.87 -7.40 -10.67
C ARG A 159 -17.47 -8.46 -9.74
N GLU A 160 -18.74 -8.30 -9.35
CA GLU A 160 -19.45 -9.18 -8.42
C GLU A 160 -18.73 -9.32 -7.06
N LEU A 161 -18.11 -8.23 -6.59
CA LEU A 161 -17.42 -8.15 -5.30
C LEU A 161 -18.34 -7.57 -4.23
N ARG A 162 -18.16 -7.99 -2.97
CA ARG A 162 -18.97 -7.51 -1.85
C ARG A 162 -18.40 -6.21 -1.27
N ASP A 163 -19.28 -5.25 -0.99
CA ASP A 163 -18.93 -3.93 -0.46
C ASP A 163 -18.63 -3.94 1.05
N GLY A 164 -17.35 -3.92 1.37
CA GLY A 164 -16.82 -3.65 2.71
C GLY A 164 -16.20 -2.26 2.87
N ILE A 165 -16.49 -1.29 1.99
CA ILE A 165 -15.94 0.07 2.08
C ILE A 165 -16.66 0.83 3.20
N MET A 166 -15.90 1.42 4.14
CA MET A 166 -16.46 2.22 5.22
C MET A 166 -17.19 3.47 4.69
N ARG A 167 -18.32 3.82 5.30
CA ARG A 167 -19.11 5.00 4.89
C ARG A 167 -18.43 6.28 5.36
N LYS A 168 -18.40 7.29 4.51
CA LYS A 168 -17.91 8.63 4.82
C LYS A 168 -19.08 9.56 5.19
N SER A 169 -18.88 10.43 6.18
CA SER A 169 -19.80 11.54 6.42
C SER A 169 -19.63 12.62 5.34
N HIS A 170 -20.71 13.30 5.00
CA HIS A 170 -20.68 14.43 4.06
C HIS A 170 -21.11 15.71 4.77
N ARG A 171 -20.81 16.86 4.15
CA ARG A 171 -21.26 18.17 4.66
C ARG A 171 -22.77 18.13 4.83
N ASN A 172 -23.24 18.49 6.03
CA ASN A 172 -24.66 18.49 6.42
C ASN A 172 -25.34 17.11 6.35
N ARG A 173 -24.57 16.02 6.25
CA ARG A 173 -25.10 14.65 6.24
C ARG A 173 -24.21 13.76 7.12
N PRO A 174 -24.43 13.76 8.44
CA PRO A 174 -23.68 12.90 9.36
C PRO A 174 -23.96 11.42 9.10
N LEU A 175 -23.10 10.56 9.64
CA LEU A 175 -23.34 9.12 9.59
C LEU A 175 -24.53 8.76 10.47
N THR A 176 -25.36 7.83 10.00
CA THR A 176 -26.41 7.22 10.81
C THR A 176 -25.77 6.30 11.86
N GLU A 177 -26.53 5.93 12.89
CA GLU A 177 -26.09 4.97 13.89
C GLU A 177 -25.73 3.61 13.26
N ALA A 178 -26.55 3.13 12.33
CA ALA A 178 -26.29 1.93 11.54
C ALA A 178 -24.96 2.02 10.75
N HIS A 179 -24.67 3.16 10.12
CA HIS A 179 -23.39 3.35 9.43
C HIS A 179 -22.21 3.37 10.40
N THR A 180 -22.39 3.97 11.58
CA THR A 180 -21.37 4.03 12.63
C THR A 180 -21.05 2.62 13.14
N HIS A 181 -22.08 1.83 13.48
CA HIS A 181 -21.91 0.44 13.93
C HIS A 181 -21.26 -0.44 12.84
N ARG A 182 -21.69 -0.29 11.58
CA ARG A 182 -21.04 -0.97 10.45
C ARG A 182 -19.56 -0.60 10.34
N ASN A 183 -19.23 0.68 10.38
CA ASN A 183 -17.84 1.15 10.29
C ASN A 183 -16.97 0.63 11.44
N GLN A 184 -17.50 0.55 12.67
CA GLN A 184 -16.80 -0.03 13.81
C GLN A 184 -16.45 -1.50 13.59
N HIS A 185 -17.39 -2.29 13.06
CA HIS A 185 -17.13 -3.69 12.73
C HIS A 185 -16.06 -3.85 11.65
N LEU A 186 -16.18 -3.10 10.54
CA LEU A 186 -15.22 -3.15 9.43
C LEU A 186 -13.80 -2.71 9.84
N SER A 187 -13.70 -1.74 10.76
CA SER A 187 -12.40 -1.26 11.25
C SER A 187 -11.61 -2.37 11.93
N LYS A 188 -12.26 -3.31 12.61
CA LYS A 188 -11.58 -4.43 13.28
C LYS A 188 -10.93 -5.37 12.27
N THR A 189 -11.63 -5.69 11.18
CA THR A 189 -11.09 -6.51 10.09
C THR A 189 -9.90 -5.84 9.42
N ARG A 190 -9.96 -4.51 9.23
CA ARG A 190 -8.90 -3.76 8.55
C ARG A 190 -7.59 -3.65 9.34
N TYR A 191 -7.60 -3.89 10.65
CA TYR A 191 -6.39 -3.81 11.48
C TYR A 191 -5.22 -4.67 10.97
N VAL A 192 -5.49 -5.75 10.26
CA VAL A 192 -4.47 -6.66 9.71
C VAL A 192 -3.52 -5.97 8.73
N VAL A 193 -4.01 -5.09 7.87
CA VAL A 193 -3.12 -4.36 6.94
C VAL A 193 -2.27 -3.32 7.67
N GLU A 194 -2.76 -2.74 8.76
CA GLU A 194 -1.98 -1.84 9.62
C GLU A 194 -0.79 -2.56 10.27
N GLN A 195 -0.95 -3.84 10.65
CA GLN A 195 0.18 -4.67 11.13
C GLN A 195 1.25 -4.85 10.04
N SER A 196 0.81 -5.03 8.80
CA SER A 196 1.70 -5.15 7.65
C SER A 196 2.48 -3.86 7.42
N PHE A 197 1.81 -2.71 7.46
CA PHE A 197 2.45 -1.39 7.42
C PHE A 197 3.40 -1.16 8.60
N GLY A 198 3.00 -1.53 9.81
CA GLY A 198 3.86 -1.46 10.99
C GLY A 198 5.15 -2.26 10.82
N THR A 199 5.06 -3.44 10.22
CA THR A 199 6.21 -4.30 9.91
C THR A 199 7.10 -3.68 8.84
N LEU A 200 6.51 -3.18 7.74
CA LEU A 200 7.24 -2.44 6.69
C LEU A 200 8.01 -1.25 7.26
N HIS A 201 7.35 -0.42 8.07
CA HIS A 201 7.96 0.77 8.65
C HIS A 201 9.08 0.43 9.64
N ARG A 202 8.85 -0.53 10.54
CA ARG A 202 9.78 -0.81 11.66
C ARG A 202 10.91 -1.77 11.28
N LYS A 203 10.59 -2.94 10.71
CA LYS A 203 11.59 -3.96 10.36
C LYS A 203 12.31 -3.64 9.06
N PHE A 204 11.57 -3.15 8.07
CA PHE A 204 12.15 -2.88 6.75
C PHE A 204 12.51 -1.41 6.50
N ARG A 205 12.38 -0.55 7.53
CA ARG A 205 12.69 0.89 7.51
C ARG A 205 11.98 1.64 6.38
N TYR A 206 10.75 1.24 6.07
CA TYR A 206 10.03 1.71 4.88
C TYR A 206 8.97 2.78 5.16
N ALA A 207 9.18 3.61 6.18
CA ALA A 207 8.44 4.86 6.34
C ALA A 207 8.95 5.97 5.39
N ARG A 208 10.15 5.76 4.82
CA ARG A 208 10.83 6.66 3.89
C ARG A 208 11.34 5.87 2.70
N ALA A 209 11.16 6.42 1.51
CA ALA A 209 11.72 5.91 0.27
C ALA A 209 13.24 6.01 0.29
N ALA A 210 13.91 5.07 -0.40
CA ALA A 210 15.35 5.12 -0.63
C ALA A 210 15.69 5.82 -1.95
N TYR A 211 14.70 6.00 -2.84
CA TYR A 211 14.88 6.47 -4.20
C TYR A 211 13.96 7.65 -4.51
N PHE A 212 14.26 8.35 -5.61
CA PHE A 212 13.38 9.33 -6.25
C PHE A 212 12.65 8.71 -7.44
N GLY A 213 11.49 9.26 -7.74
CA GLY A 213 10.66 8.86 -8.87
C GLY A 213 9.73 7.69 -8.56
N LEU A 214 8.51 7.76 -9.11
CA LEU A 214 7.44 6.78 -8.89
C LEU A 214 7.87 5.35 -9.24
N SER A 215 8.52 5.14 -10.39
CA SER A 215 8.97 3.81 -10.83
C SER A 215 9.92 3.16 -9.82
N LYS A 216 10.93 3.89 -9.33
CA LYS A 216 11.90 3.33 -8.37
C LYS A 216 11.29 3.12 -6.99
N VAL A 217 10.38 3.99 -6.57
CA VAL A 217 9.65 3.81 -5.31
C VAL A 217 8.70 2.61 -5.40
N ALA A 218 8.01 2.44 -6.52
CA ALA A 218 7.17 1.26 -6.79
C ALA A 218 7.99 -0.03 -6.78
N ALA A 219 9.16 -0.04 -7.42
CA ALA A 219 10.07 -1.18 -7.36
C ALA A 219 10.50 -1.49 -5.92
N GLN A 220 10.83 -0.46 -5.13
CA GLN A 220 11.14 -0.61 -3.71
C GLN A 220 9.95 -1.19 -2.94
N SER A 221 8.72 -0.71 -3.17
CA SER A 221 7.49 -1.20 -2.52
C SER A 221 7.29 -2.69 -2.74
N HIS A 222 7.43 -3.15 -4.00
CA HIS A 222 7.24 -4.55 -4.36
C HIS A 222 8.27 -5.46 -3.69
N LEU A 223 9.56 -5.10 -3.77
CA LEU A 223 10.62 -5.85 -3.10
C LEU A 223 10.37 -5.95 -1.58
N LYS A 224 9.93 -4.86 -0.96
CA LYS A 224 9.62 -4.83 0.48
C LYS A 224 8.40 -5.68 0.83
N ALA A 225 7.38 -5.72 -0.02
CA ALA A 225 6.23 -6.60 0.16
C ALA A 225 6.61 -8.08 0.04
N MET A 226 7.45 -8.44 -0.93
CA MET A 226 7.98 -9.81 -1.03
C MET A 226 8.74 -10.21 0.25
N CYS A 227 9.63 -9.35 0.74
CA CYS A 227 10.34 -9.60 2.00
C CYS A 227 9.38 -9.76 3.19
N LEU A 228 8.31 -8.96 3.27
CA LEU A 228 7.30 -9.08 4.32
C LEU A 228 6.56 -10.41 4.25
N ASN A 229 6.10 -10.82 3.07
CA ASN A 229 5.38 -12.06 2.88
C ASN A 229 6.26 -13.27 3.24
N LEU A 230 7.52 -13.28 2.78
CA LEU A 230 8.47 -14.33 3.12
C LEU A 230 8.80 -14.37 4.62
N LEU A 231 8.92 -13.20 5.28
CA LEU A 231 9.10 -13.14 6.72
C LEU A 231 7.90 -13.71 7.47
N LYS A 232 6.67 -13.39 7.05
CA LYS A 232 5.44 -13.96 7.64
C LYS A 232 5.41 -15.48 7.49
N ALA A 233 5.70 -15.97 6.29
CA ALA A 233 5.76 -17.39 6.00
C ALA A 233 6.81 -18.12 6.86
N ALA A 234 8.01 -17.54 6.98
CA ALA A 234 9.07 -18.08 7.83
C ALA A 234 8.67 -18.10 9.31
N ASN A 235 7.94 -17.09 9.80
CA ASN A 235 7.42 -17.08 11.17
C ASN A 235 6.33 -18.15 11.38
N LYS A 236 5.47 -18.39 10.39
CA LYS A 236 4.45 -19.45 10.45
C LYS A 236 5.08 -20.85 10.55
N LEU A 237 6.20 -21.07 9.87
CA LEU A 237 6.99 -22.31 9.97
C LEU A 237 7.70 -22.48 11.32
N ARG A 238 8.00 -21.39 12.03
CA ARG A 238 8.71 -21.41 13.33
C ARG A 238 7.76 -21.49 14.52
N ALA A 239 6.48 -21.18 14.33
CA ALA A 239 5.49 -21.33 15.38
C ALA A 239 5.33 -22.83 15.70
N PRO A 240 5.38 -23.25 16.97
CA PRO A 240 5.06 -24.62 17.31
C PRO A 240 3.63 -24.91 16.83
N VAL A 241 3.47 -25.97 16.03
CA VAL A 241 2.14 -26.48 15.69
C VAL A 241 1.52 -26.91 17.02
N VAL A 242 0.54 -26.17 17.50
CA VAL A 242 -0.30 -26.64 18.61
C VAL A 242 -1.06 -27.82 18.04
N ALA A 243 -0.64 -29.03 18.45
CA ALA A 243 -1.26 -30.30 18.12
C ALA A 243 -2.61 -30.45 18.82
#